data_AF-A0A950UCE6-F1
#
_entry.id   AF-A0A950UCE6-F1
#
_cell.length_a   1.000
_cell.length_b   1.000
_cell.length_c   1.000
_cell.angle_alpha   90.00
_cell.angle_beta   90.00
_cell.angle_gamma   90.00
#
_symmetry.space_group_name_H-M   'P 1'
#
loop_
_entity.id
_entity.type
_entity.pdbx_description
1 polymer ?
#
loop_
_entity_poly.entity_id
_entity_poly.type
_entity_poly.pdbx_seq_one_letter_code
_entity_poly.pdbx_strand_id
1 'polypeptide(L)'
;GPAIANSWRTGPDLGIPGDVQYPQVISNFELDAAHPGAAGPGHWNDPDYLVPNAGMTPAEAQSEFTLWVVLAAPLVVSADVMTMPEWTRAMLINRAAIAIDQDPLGVQARLVSRSGGTEVWTKRLSGRAGAVAVLNQGLQPATVRLTRGMLGVPATRPYSVLDVWADRTFVAGGPVLVSVAPGTAVLLRVVPRRRVSVNAPGRTQGSRRARGG
;
A
#
# COMPACT_ATOMS: atom_id res chain seq x y z
N GLY A 1 25.06 -0.75 1.67
CA GLY A 1 24.37 -0.55 2.96
C GLY A 1 24.12 0.94 3.17
N PRO A 2 23.26 1.32 4.14
CA PRO A 2 22.64 2.64 4.19
C PRO A 2 23.59 3.84 4.33
N ALA A 3 24.80 3.63 4.86
CA ALA A 3 25.75 4.72 5.09
C ALA A 3 26.57 5.14 3.85
N ILE A 4 26.63 4.31 2.79
CA ILE A 4 27.60 4.48 1.68
C ILE A 4 27.02 4.26 0.29
N ALA A 5 25.73 3.97 0.16
CA ALA A 5 25.09 3.67 -1.13
C ALA A 5 23.65 4.17 -1.15
N ASN A 6 23.16 4.53 -2.35
CA ASN A 6 21.78 4.98 -2.54
C ASN A 6 20.75 3.85 -2.57
N SER A 7 21.18 2.65 -2.94
CA SER A 7 20.42 1.42 -2.78
C SER A 7 21.36 0.22 -2.64
N TRP A 8 20.84 -0.93 -2.20
CA TRP A 8 21.57 -2.20 -2.19
C TRP A 8 20.62 -3.38 -2.34
N ARG A 9 21.04 -4.36 -3.14
CA ARG A 9 20.33 -5.64 -3.30
C ARG A 9 20.24 -6.36 -1.95
N THR A 10 19.05 -6.84 -1.62
CA THR A 10 18.75 -7.56 -0.36
C THR A 10 18.58 -9.07 -0.55
N GLY A 11 18.38 -9.51 -1.79
CA GLY A 11 18.18 -10.91 -2.15
C GLY A 11 18.90 -11.31 -3.44
N PRO A 12 18.74 -12.58 -3.86
CA PRO A 12 19.26 -13.08 -5.14
C PRO A 12 18.59 -12.40 -6.33
N ASP A 13 19.08 -12.68 -7.53
CA ASP A 13 18.41 -12.24 -8.76
C ASP A 13 17.03 -12.89 -8.87
N LEU A 14 16.02 -12.13 -9.30
CA LEU A 14 14.65 -12.66 -9.46
C LEU A 14 14.55 -13.79 -10.48
N GLY A 15 15.52 -13.87 -11.40
CA GLY A 15 15.59 -14.88 -12.44
C GLY A 15 15.84 -14.25 -13.81
N ILE A 16 15.82 -15.09 -14.84
CA ILE A 16 16.08 -14.66 -16.22
C ILE A 16 14.79 -14.09 -16.81
N PRO A 17 14.81 -12.90 -17.46
CA PRO A 17 13.65 -12.36 -18.14
C PRO A 17 13.00 -13.39 -19.09
N GLY A 18 11.74 -13.72 -18.85
CA GLY A 18 10.97 -14.75 -19.58
C GLY A 18 10.73 -16.06 -18.81
N ASP A 19 11.37 -16.28 -17.66
CA ASP A 19 11.21 -17.49 -16.84
C ASP A 19 11.27 -17.18 -15.32
N VAL A 20 10.65 -16.08 -14.91
CA VAL A 20 10.50 -15.69 -13.50
C VAL A 20 9.19 -16.25 -12.94
N GLN A 21 9.31 -17.03 -11.87
CA GLN A 21 8.18 -17.61 -11.17
C GLN A 21 7.76 -16.75 -9.99
N TYR A 22 6.45 -16.60 -9.78
CA TYR A 22 5.91 -15.78 -8.70
C TYR A 22 6.45 -16.12 -7.28
N PRO A 23 6.77 -17.38 -6.92
CA PRO A 23 7.44 -17.67 -5.65
C PRO A 23 8.82 -16.97 -5.46
N GLN A 24 9.55 -16.68 -6.53
CA GLN A 24 10.80 -15.92 -6.47
C GLN A 24 10.54 -14.45 -6.12
N VAL A 25 9.48 -13.86 -6.70
CA VAL A 25 9.00 -12.52 -6.36
C VAL A 25 8.65 -12.42 -4.87
N ILE A 26 7.90 -13.39 -4.36
CA ILE A 26 7.57 -13.46 -2.93
C ILE A 26 8.83 -13.60 -2.08
N SER A 27 9.77 -14.48 -2.45
CA SER A 27 11.00 -14.69 -1.69
C SER A 27 11.85 -13.41 -1.62
N ASN A 28 12.00 -12.67 -2.72
CA ASN A 28 12.76 -11.42 -2.72
C ASN A 28 12.06 -10.33 -1.92
N PHE A 29 10.73 -10.23 -2.04
CA PHE A 29 9.93 -9.33 -1.21
C PHE A 29 10.14 -9.59 0.29
N GLU A 30 10.12 -10.85 0.72
CA GLU A 30 10.29 -11.21 2.14
C GLU A 30 11.70 -10.94 2.66
N LEU A 31 12.74 -11.19 1.84
CA LEU A 31 14.13 -10.87 2.18
C LEU A 31 14.34 -9.37 2.34
N ASP A 32 13.79 -8.57 1.43
CA ASP A 32 13.87 -7.11 1.49
C ASP A 32 13.14 -6.54 2.71
N ALA A 33 11.94 -7.06 2.95
CA ALA A 33 11.08 -6.66 4.06
C ALA A 33 11.62 -7.01 5.45
N ALA A 34 12.72 -7.76 5.55
CA ALA A 34 13.34 -8.13 6.83
C ALA A 34 13.93 -6.92 7.58
N HIS A 35 14.34 -5.87 6.87
CA HIS A 35 15.04 -4.71 7.45
C HIS A 35 14.43 -3.36 7.03
N PRO A 36 13.14 -3.10 7.32
CA PRO A 36 12.43 -1.91 6.84
C PRO A 36 12.95 -0.60 7.45
N GLY A 37 13.76 -0.66 8.51
CA GLY A 37 14.41 0.52 9.10
C GLY A 37 15.71 0.92 8.41
N ALA A 38 16.25 0.09 7.51
CA ALA A 38 17.44 0.42 6.73
C ALA A 38 17.09 1.28 5.50
N ALA A 39 15.86 1.20 5.00
CA ALA A 39 15.37 2.03 3.91
C ALA A 39 14.94 3.42 4.39
N GLY A 40 15.24 4.44 3.59
CA GLY A 40 14.90 5.83 3.83
C GLY A 40 15.36 6.75 2.70
N PRO A 41 15.01 8.04 2.74
CA PRO A 41 15.43 9.01 1.74
C PRO A 41 16.94 8.97 1.47
N GLY A 42 17.31 8.56 0.25
CA GLY A 42 18.69 8.49 -0.20
C GLY A 42 19.40 7.17 0.06
N HIS A 43 18.73 6.16 0.63
CA HIS A 43 19.28 4.83 0.90
C HIS A 43 18.16 3.75 0.94
N TRP A 44 17.99 2.98 -0.13
CA TRP A 44 16.84 2.07 -0.29
C TRP A 44 17.24 0.59 -0.29
N ASN A 45 16.41 -0.24 0.34
CA ASN A 45 16.47 -1.69 0.12
C ASN A 45 15.99 -1.99 -1.31
N ASP A 46 16.66 -2.91 -1.99
CA ASP A 46 16.40 -3.27 -3.39
C ASP A 46 16.10 -4.77 -3.54
N PRO A 47 14.82 -5.15 -3.72
CA PRO A 47 14.40 -6.53 -3.96
C PRO A 47 14.65 -7.01 -5.41
N ASP A 48 15.43 -6.26 -6.19
CA ASP A 48 15.68 -6.41 -7.63
C ASP A 48 14.61 -5.73 -8.51
N TYR A 49 14.77 -5.84 -9.84
CA TYR A 49 13.89 -5.22 -10.84
C TYR A 49 12.43 -5.73 -10.84
N LEU A 50 11.53 -4.98 -11.47
CA LEU A 50 10.17 -5.42 -11.83
C LEU A 50 10.19 -6.22 -13.13
N VAL A 51 9.50 -7.36 -13.18
CA VAL A 51 9.46 -8.28 -14.34
C VAL A 51 8.04 -8.70 -14.74
N PRO A 52 7.16 -7.73 -15.08
CA PRO A 52 5.73 -7.99 -15.24
C PRO A 52 5.35 -8.88 -16.43
N ASN A 53 6.27 -9.12 -17.37
CA ASN A 53 6.04 -9.92 -18.59
C ASN A 53 6.92 -11.19 -18.64
N ALA A 54 7.47 -11.63 -17.51
CA ALA A 54 8.49 -12.68 -17.47
C ALA A 54 7.97 -14.07 -17.07
N GLY A 55 6.75 -14.46 -17.45
CA GLY A 55 6.18 -15.78 -17.11
C GLY A 55 5.13 -15.76 -16.00
N MET A 56 4.82 -14.59 -15.45
CA MET A 56 3.74 -14.38 -14.48
C MET A 56 2.42 -14.03 -15.16
N THR A 57 1.31 -14.34 -14.50
CA THR A 57 -0.01 -13.85 -14.88
C THR A 57 -0.12 -12.33 -14.65
N PRO A 58 -1.08 -11.63 -15.30
CA PRO A 58 -1.30 -10.21 -15.03
C PRO A 58 -1.58 -9.87 -13.56
N ALA A 59 -2.24 -10.78 -12.84
CA ALA A 59 -2.56 -10.59 -11.44
C ALA A 59 -1.33 -10.73 -10.53
N GLU A 60 -0.42 -11.65 -10.86
CA GLU A 60 0.87 -11.81 -10.17
C GLU A 60 1.80 -10.63 -10.45
N ALA A 61 1.86 -10.14 -11.69
CA ALA A 61 2.61 -8.92 -12.03
C ALA A 61 2.09 -7.68 -11.29
N GLN A 62 0.76 -7.54 -11.17
CA GLN A 62 0.15 -6.48 -10.35
C GLN A 62 0.48 -6.63 -8.86
N SER A 63 0.61 -7.88 -8.40
CA SER A 63 1.03 -8.19 -7.05
C SER A 63 2.49 -7.82 -6.82
N GLU A 64 3.41 -8.18 -7.71
CA GLU A 64 4.82 -7.74 -7.70
C GLU A 64 4.89 -6.21 -7.57
N PHE A 65 4.23 -5.48 -8.46
CA PHE A 65 4.25 -4.02 -8.42
C PHE A 65 3.69 -3.47 -7.11
N THR A 66 2.59 -4.05 -6.59
CA THR A 66 2.03 -3.68 -5.29
C THR A 66 3.05 -3.84 -4.16
N LEU A 67 3.74 -4.97 -4.14
CA LEU A 67 4.70 -5.33 -3.11
C LEU A 67 5.91 -4.39 -3.15
N TRP A 68 6.48 -4.12 -4.32
CA TRP A 68 7.58 -3.16 -4.50
C TRP A 68 7.19 -1.75 -4.03
N VAL A 69 6.00 -1.28 -4.43
CA VAL A 69 5.47 0.05 -4.06
C VAL A 69 5.36 0.22 -2.54
N VAL A 70 4.86 -0.79 -1.83
CA VAL A 70 4.76 -0.71 -0.36
C VAL A 70 6.12 -0.89 0.33
N LEU A 71 7.10 -1.50 -0.33
CA LEU A 71 8.46 -1.56 0.19
C LEU A 71 9.25 -0.24 0.02
N ALA A 72 8.75 0.70 -0.80
CA ALA A 72 9.56 1.84 -1.25
C ALA A 72 10.81 1.38 -2.02
N ALA A 73 10.67 0.29 -2.77
CA ALA A 73 11.73 -0.29 -3.58
C ALA A 73 11.97 0.56 -4.85
N PRO A 74 13.19 0.54 -5.42
CA PRO A 74 13.40 1.07 -6.76
C PRO A 74 12.45 0.43 -7.79
N LEU A 75 11.66 1.23 -8.49
CA LEU A 75 10.76 0.76 -9.56
C LEU A 75 11.50 0.67 -10.91
N VAL A 76 12.53 -0.17 -10.97
CA VAL A 76 13.33 -0.41 -12.19
C VAL A 76 12.67 -1.51 -13.01
N VAL A 77 12.19 -1.20 -14.22
CA VAL A 77 11.44 -2.14 -15.05
C VAL A 77 12.36 -2.91 -16.00
N SER A 78 12.30 -4.24 -15.96
CA SER A 78 12.91 -5.15 -16.92
C SER A 78 11.84 -5.77 -17.83
N ALA A 79 11.48 -5.04 -18.89
CA ALA A 79 10.56 -5.50 -19.94
C ALA A 79 10.80 -4.70 -21.23
N ASP A 80 10.45 -5.29 -22.38
CA ASP A 80 10.45 -4.55 -23.64
C ASP A 80 9.29 -3.54 -23.67
N VAL A 81 9.63 -2.26 -23.60
CA VAL A 81 8.65 -1.17 -23.58
C VAL A 81 7.96 -0.92 -24.92
N MET A 82 8.53 -1.42 -26.02
CA MET A 82 7.98 -1.28 -27.37
C MET A 82 6.87 -2.29 -27.64
N THR A 83 6.90 -3.44 -26.94
CA THR A 83 6.00 -4.57 -27.17
C THR A 83 5.15 -4.92 -25.95
N MET A 84 5.29 -4.20 -24.83
CA MET A 84 4.51 -4.49 -23.62
C MET A 84 3.00 -4.38 -23.85
N PRO A 85 2.19 -5.29 -23.28
CA PRO A 85 0.75 -5.18 -23.30
C PRO A 85 0.24 -3.88 -22.65
N GLU A 86 -0.91 -3.39 -23.10
CA GLU A 86 -1.53 -2.17 -22.56
C GLU A 86 -1.81 -2.28 -21.05
N TRP A 87 -2.22 -3.44 -20.57
CA TRP A 87 -2.45 -3.67 -19.14
C TRP A 87 -1.17 -3.52 -18.31
N THR A 88 -0.04 -4.02 -18.82
CA THR A 88 1.28 -3.87 -18.18
C THR A 88 1.67 -2.40 -18.11
N ARG A 89 1.49 -1.68 -19.23
CA ARG A 89 1.75 -0.24 -19.29
C ARG A 89 0.89 0.52 -18.28
N ALA A 90 -0.41 0.25 -18.26
CA ALA A 90 -1.37 0.90 -17.36
C ALA A 90 -1.02 0.67 -15.89
N MET A 91 -0.58 -0.55 -15.54
CA MET A 91 -0.08 -0.88 -14.21
C MET A 91 1.16 -0.06 -13.84
N LEU A 92 2.19 -0.09 -14.69
CA LEU A 92 3.47 0.58 -14.44
C LEU A 92 3.37 2.10 -14.36
N ILE A 93 2.36 2.71 -15.00
CA ILE A 93 2.13 4.17 -14.97
C ILE A 93 0.99 4.58 -14.02
N ASN A 94 0.48 3.66 -13.18
CA ASN A 94 -0.60 3.98 -12.24
C ASN A 94 -0.13 5.06 -11.25
N ARG A 95 -0.66 6.27 -11.41
CA ARG A 95 -0.24 7.44 -10.64
C ARG A 95 -0.49 7.30 -9.14
N ALA A 96 -1.55 6.59 -8.73
CA ALA A 96 -1.84 6.41 -7.31
C ALA A 96 -0.86 5.43 -6.66
N ALA A 97 -0.46 4.36 -7.35
CA ALA A 97 0.58 3.45 -6.89
C ALA A 97 1.95 4.14 -6.85
N ILE A 98 2.35 4.85 -7.91
CA ILE A 98 3.62 5.61 -7.96
C ILE A 98 3.67 6.65 -6.82
N ALA A 99 2.56 7.34 -6.53
CA ALA A 99 2.52 8.32 -5.45
C ALA A 99 2.67 7.69 -4.05
N ILE A 100 2.31 6.42 -3.87
CA ILE A 100 2.57 5.68 -2.64
C ILE A 100 4.05 5.32 -2.54
N ASP A 101 4.63 4.86 -3.64
CA ASP A 101 6.05 4.50 -3.72
C ASP A 101 6.93 5.72 -3.41
N GLN A 102 6.72 6.81 -4.15
CA GLN A 102 7.45 8.07 -4.12
C GLN A 102 7.03 9.02 -2.97
N ASP A 103 6.36 8.50 -1.94
CA ASP A 103 5.97 9.33 -0.81
C ASP A 103 7.20 9.90 -0.09
N PRO A 104 7.26 11.22 0.18
CA PRO A 104 8.47 11.87 0.69
C PRO A 104 8.82 11.48 2.14
N LEU A 105 7.91 10.80 2.87
CA LEU A 105 8.28 10.23 4.15
C LEU A 105 9.32 9.10 3.99
N GLY A 106 9.36 8.46 2.81
CA GLY A 106 10.38 7.49 2.42
C GLY A 106 10.46 6.27 3.33
N VAL A 107 9.34 5.88 3.95
CA VAL A 107 9.32 4.72 4.86
C VAL A 107 8.86 3.47 4.13
N GLN A 108 9.56 2.36 4.38
CA GLN A 108 9.18 1.02 3.94
C GLN A 108 8.04 0.47 4.80
N ALA A 109 7.17 -0.35 4.20
CA ALA A 109 6.10 -1.03 4.92
C ALA A 109 6.63 -2.00 5.99
N ARG A 110 5.76 -2.33 6.94
CA ARG A 110 5.98 -3.41 7.92
C ARG A 110 4.80 -4.37 7.93
N LEU A 111 5.06 -5.65 8.19
CA LEU A 111 4.03 -6.64 8.44
C LEU A 111 3.31 -6.30 9.76
N VAL A 112 1.99 -6.11 9.69
CA VAL A 112 1.16 -5.81 10.87
C VAL A 112 0.19 -6.94 11.22
N SER A 113 -0.02 -7.88 10.30
CA SER A 113 -0.84 -9.07 10.55
C SER A 113 -0.47 -10.18 9.58
N ARG A 114 -0.43 -11.42 10.06
CA ARG A 114 -0.34 -12.65 9.26
C ARG A 114 -1.32 -13.66 9.84
N SER A 115 -2.25 -14.13 9.02
CA SER A 115 -3.28 -15.08 9.46
C SER A 115 -3.89 -15.81 8.27
N GLY A 116 -4.00 -17.15 8.36
CA GLY A 116 -4.71 -17.96 7.36
C GLY A 116 -4.20 -17.81 5.93
N GLY A 117 -2.88 -17.67 5.74
CA GLY A 117 -2.25 -17.46 4.42
C GLY A 117 -2.34 -16.02 3.89
N THR A 118 -2.98 -15.11 4.63
CA THR A 118 -3.03 -13.68 4.28
C THR A 118 -2.11 -12.85 5.15
N GLU A 119 -1.60 -11.77 4.57
CA GLU A 119 -0.73 -10.80 5.23
C GLU A 119 -1.23 -9.39 5.00
N VAL A 120 -1.02 -8.55 6.01
CA VAL A 120 -1.31 -7.13 5.94
C VAL A 120 -0.01 -6.37 6.20
N TRP A 121 0.37 -5.57 5.21
CA TRP A 121 1.55 -4.74 5.23
C TRP A 121 1.14 -3.28 5.24
N THR A 122 1.76 -2.47 6.10
CA THR A 122 1.38 -1.07 6.26
C THR A 122 2.60 -0.16 6.04
N LYS A 123 2.49 0.74 5.07
CA LYS A 123 3.42 1.85 4.82
C LYS A 123 2.79 3.13 5.34
N ARG A 124 3.46 3.83 6.26
CA ARG A 124 3.02 5.17 6.64
C ARG A 124 3.34 6.14 5.51
N LEU A 125 2.49 7.13 5.29
CA LEU A 125 2.71 8.14 4.27
C LEU A 125 2.77 9.52 4.91
N SER A 126 3.30 10.48 4.16
CA SER A 126 3.24 11.90 4.47
C SER A 126 1.79 12.37 4.69
N GLY A 127 1.61 13.50 5.36
CA GLY A 127 0.27 14.06 5.60
C GLY A 127 -0.65 13.21 6.50
N ARG A 128 -0.07 12.31 7.32
CA ARG A 128 -0.80 11.38 8.21
C ARG A 128 -1.67 10.36 7.46
N ALA A 129 -1.34 10.09 6.19
CA ALA A 129 -1.94 9.02 5.41
C ALA A 129 -1.22 7.68 5.62
N GLY A 130 -1.77 6.61 5.07
CA GLY A 130 -1.16 5.29 5.06
C GLY A 130 -1.47 4.56 3.75
N ALA A 131 -0.62 3.61 3.40
CA ALA A 131 -0.90 2.60 2.39
C ALA A 131 -0.94 1.22 3.04
N VAL A 132 -1.84 0.37 2.55
CA VAL A 132 -2.01 -1.00 3.02
C VAL A 132 -1.96 -1.94 1.84
N ALA A 133 -1.01 -2.89 1.86
CA ALA A 133 -1.05 -4.04 0.97
C ALA A 133 -1.64 -5.23 1.71
N VAL A 134 -2.60 -5.90 1.09
CA VAL A 134 -3.15 -7.18 1.57
C VAL A 134 -2.70 -8.25 0.59
N LEU A 135 -1.76 -9.10 1.00
CA LEU A 135 -1.21 -10.19 0.22
C LEU A 135 -1.90 -11.50 0.62
N ASN A 136 -2.30 -12.32 -0.36
CA ASN A 136 -2.81 -13.66 -0.13
C ASN A 136 -1.87 -14.70 -0.74
N GLN A 137 -1.08 -15.34 0.11
CA GLN A 137 -0.23 -16.47 -0.26
C GLN A 137 -0.97 -17.81 -0.13
N GLY A 138 -2.25 -17.81 0.26
CA GLY A 138 -3.09 -19.00 0.33
C GLY A 138 -3.61 -19.46 -1.03
N LEU A 139 -4.19 -20.66 -1.05
CA LEU A 139 -4.71 -21.30 -2.26
C LEU A 139 -6.17 -20.94 -2.58
N GLN A 140 -6.83 -20.17 -1.71
CA GLN A 140 -8.25 -19.81 -1.84
C GLN A 140 -8.43 -18.29 -1.71
N PRO A 141 -9.48 -17.72 -2.33
CA PRO A 141 -9.85 -16.33 -2.10
C PRO A 141 -10.11 -16.07 -0.62
N ALA A 142 -9.68 -14.92 -0.12
CA ALA A 142 -9.84 -14.54 1.27
C ALA A 142 -10.50 -13.16 1.39
N THR A 143 -11.22 -12.94 2.50
CA THR A 143 -11.68 -11.60 2.88
C THR A 143 -11.00 -11.20 4.18
N VAL A 144 -10.17 -10.16 4.10
CA VAL A 144 -9.41 -9.64 5.24
C VAL A 144 -10.14 -8.44 5.83
N ARG A 145 -10.33 -8.47 7.15
CA ARG A 145 -10.92 -7.36 7.91
C ARG A 145 -9.82 -6.45 8.47
N LEU A 146 -9.58 -5.34 7.79
CA LEU A 146 -8.62 -4.33 8.21
C LEU A 146 -9.20 -3.50 9.37
N THR A 147 -8.59 -3.65 10.54
CA THR A 147 -8.90 -2.82 11.70
C THR A 147 -8.16 -1.50 11.63
N ARG A 148 -8.58 -0.52 12.43
CA ARG A 148 -7.94 0.81 12.49
C ARG A 148 -6.42 0.73 12.70
N GLY A 149 -5.95 -0.18 13.56
CA GLY A 149 -4.53 -0.31 13.88
C GLY A 149 -3.67 -0.71 12.68
N MET A 150 -4.28 -1.31 11.66
CA MET A 150 -3.62 -1.82 10.45
C MET A 150 -3.56 -0.79 9.32
N LEU A 151 -4.20 0.39 9.47
CA LEU A 151 -4.34 1.35 8.36
C LEU A 151 -3.18 2.36 8.27
N GLY A 152 -2.27 2.38 9.24
CA GLY A 152 -1.14 3.31 9.23
C GLY A 152 -1.50 4.79 9.45
N VAL A 153 -2.71 5.07 9.92
CA VAL A 153 -3.25 6.44 10.10
C VAL A 153 -3.60 6.74 11.57
N PRO A 154 -3.69 8.03 11.97
CA PRO A 154 -4.12 8.42 13.31
C PRO A 154 -5.51 7.90 13.68
N ALA A 155 -5.86 7.95 14.97
CA ALA A 155 -7.13 7.45 15.51
C ALA A 155 -8.39 8.26 15.10
N THR A 156 -8.30 9.13 14.10
CA THR A 156 -9.34 10.05 13.68
C THR A 156 -10.23 9.45 12.60
N ARG A 157 -11.54 9.36 12.84
CA ARG A 157 -12.53 8.86 11.85
C ARG A 157 -13.46 9.97 11.38
N PRO A 158 -13.98 9.89 10.13
CA PRO A 158 -13.82 8.79 9.16
C PRO A 158 -12.55 8.88 8.29
N TYR A 159 -12.27 7.84 7.52
CA TYR A 159 -11.19 7.79 6.52
C TYR A 159 -11.73 7.79 5.10
N SER A 160 -10.99 8.37 4.15
CA SER A 160 -11.15 8.10 2.72
C SER A 160 -10.21 6.95 2.35
N VAL A 161 -10.72 5.94 1.66
CA VAL A 161 -9.97 4.75 1.23
C VAL A 161 -10.07 4.67 -0.28
N LEU A 162 -8.94 4.67 -0.95
CA LEU A 162 -8.80 4.39 -2.38
C LEU A 162 -8.29 2.96 -2.54
N ASP A 163 -9.06 2.13 -3.23
CA ASP A 163 -8.55 0.91 -3.85
C ASP A 163 -7.85 1.29 -5.15
N VAL A 164 -6.53 1.10 -5.19
CA VAL A 164 -5.66 1.63 -6.26
C VAL A 164 -5.89 0.90 -7.59
N TRP A 165 -6.21 -0.39 -7.53
CA TRP A 165 -6.39 -1.22 -8.72
C TRP A 165 -7.81 -1.19 -9.23
N ALA A 166 -8.79 -1.07 -8.33
CA ALA A 166 -10.19 -0.89 -8.72
C ALA A 166 -10.55 0.58 -9.07
N ASP A 167 -9.61 1.51 -8.92
CA ASP A 167 -9.80 2.97 -9.02
C ASP A 167 -11.07 3.46 -8.29
N ARG A 168 -11.29 2.92 -7.09
CA ARG A 168 -12.53 3.14 -6.34
C ARG A 168 -12.25 3.76 -5.00
N THR A 169 -12.82 4.95 -4.79
CA THR A 169 -12.76 5.65 -3.50
C THR A 169 -14.05 5.49 -2.71
N PHE A 170 -13.94 5.21 -1.41
CA PHE A 170 -15.06 5.15 -0.49
C PHE A 170 -14.68 5.68 0.90
N VAL A 171 -15.68 5.91 1.75
CA VAL A 171 -15.49 6.46 3.10
C VAL A 171 -15.72 5.37 4.12
N ALA A 172 -14.74 5.17 5.01
CA ALA A 172 -14.82 4.17 6.07
C ALA A 172 -14.93 4.84 7.45
N GLY A 173 -16.05 4.60 8.13
CA GLY A 173 -16.24 4.92 9.56
C GLY A 173 -15.87 3.78 10.50
N GLY A 174 -15.60 2.59 9.96
CA GLY A 174 -15.31 1.35 10.69
C GLY A 174 -14.21 0.54 10.02
N PRO A 175 -14.13 -0.76 10.32
CA PRO A 175 -13.22 -1.69 9.66
C PRO A 175 -13.47 -1.73 8.14
N VAL A 176 -12.39 -1.93 7.37
CA VAL A 176 -12.45 -2.07 5.92
C VAL A 176 -12.36 -3.56 5.59
N LEU A 177 -13.24 -4.07 4.74
CA LEU A 177 -13.19 -5.44 4.24
C LEU A 177 -12.53 -5.44 2.87
N VAL A 178 -11.55 -6.32 2.67
CA VAL A 178 -10.79 -6.46 1.43
C VAL A 178 -10.86 -7.90 0.97
N SER A 179 -11.44 -8.12 -0.21
CA SER A 179 -11.40 -9.41 -0.89
C SER A 179 -10.12 -9.49 -1.71
N VAL A 180 -9.39 -10.60 -1.58
CA VAL A 180 -8.12 -10.82 -2.27
C VAL A 180 -8.08 -12.25 -2.83
N ALA A 181 -7.75 -12.37 -4.12
CA ALA A 181 -7.62 -13.65 -4.81
C ALA A 181 -6.36 -14.40 -4.34
N PRO A 182 -6.28 -15.73 -4.48
CA PRO A 182 -5.06 -16.47 -4.14
C PRO A 182 -3.90 -16.03 -5.04
N GLY A 183 -2.70 -15.92 -4.48
CA GLY A 183 -1.50 -15.53 -5.22
C GLY A 183 -1.45 -14.07 -5.65
N THR A 184 -2.23 -13.17 -5.03
CA THR A 184 -2.28 -11.75 -5.42
C THR A 184 -2.23 -10.80 -4.23
N ALA A 185 -2.08 -9.51 -4.52
CA ALA A 185 -2.14 -8.44 -3.55
C ALA A 185 -3.12 -7.32 -3.96
N VAL A 186 -3.78 -6.73 -2.97
CA VAL A 186 -4.56 -5.49 -3.10
C VAL A 186 -3.78 -4.34 -2.48
N LEU A 187 -3.78 -3.17 -3.13
CA LEU A 187 -3.17 -1.95 -2.62
C LEU A 187 -4.24 -0.90 -2.30
N LEU A 188 -4.24 -0.42 -1.06
CA LEU A 188 -5.11 0.65 -0.60
C LEU A 188 -4.32 1.88 -0.20
N ARG A 189 -4.84 3.07 -0.50
CA ARG A 189 -4.41 4.34 0.10
C ARG A 189 -5.47 4.85 1.05
N VAL A 190 -5.08 5.19 2.27
CA VAL A 190 -5.96 5.63 3.35
C VAL A 190 -5.59 7.04 3.81
N VAL A 191 -6.56 7.94 3.82
CA VAL A 191 -6.37 9.34 4.22
C VAL A 191 -7.40 9.72 5.30
N PRO A 192 -6.99 10.28 6.45
CA PRO A 192 -7.92 10.83 7.44
C PRO A 192 -8.80 11.93 6.84
N ARG A 193 -10.11 11.90 7.08
CA ARG A 193 -10.99 13.04 6.76
C ARG A 193 -11.09 13.95 7.97
N ARG A 194 -10.97 15.27 7.75
CA ARG A 194 -11.36 16.24 8.78
C ARG A 194 -12.86 16.11 9.00
N ARG A 195 -13.29 16.03 10.26
CA ARG A 195 -14.70 16.25 10.60
C ARG A 195 -15.01 17.72 10.35
N VAL A 196 -15.98 17.99 9.49
CA VAL A 196 -16.58 19.33 9.43
C VAL A 196 -17.42 19.47 10.69
N SER A 197 -17.01 20.35 11.59
CA SER A 197 -17.86 20.79 12.70
C SER A 197 -18.99 21.63 12.11
N VAL A 198 -20.18 21.06 12.02
CA VAL A 198 -21.39 21.84 11.82
C VAL A 198 -21.61 22.61 13.12
N ASN A 199 -21.40 23.93 13.10
CA ASN A 199 -21.85 24.78 14.19
C ASN A 199 -23.38 24.65 14.25
N ALA A 200 -23.89 24.03 15.31
CA ALA A 200 -25.32 24.06 15.58
C ALA A 200 -25.75 25.53 15.73
N PRO A 201 -26.87 25.97 15.13
CA PRO A 201 -27.38 27.31 15.36
C PRO A 201 -27.59 27.51 16.87
N GLY A 202 -27.03 28.61 17.38
CA GLY A 202 -26.98 28.90 18.80
C GLY A 202 -28.36 28.81 19.44
N ARG A 203 -28.46 28.00 20.49
CA ARG A 203 -29.56 28.12 21.46
C ARG A 203 -29.49 29.53 22.03
N THR A 204 -30.45 30.37 21.66
CA THR A 204 -30.73 31.61 22.36
C THR A 204 -30.96 31.28 23.84
N GLN A 205 -30.05 31.73 24.69
CA GLN A 205 -30.24 31.72 26.14
C GLN A 205 -31.49 32.56 26.46
N GLY A 206 -32.41 31.95 27.20
CA GLY A 206 -33.65 32.58 27.61
C GLY A 206 -33.42 33.82 28.46
N SER A 207 -34.17 34.88 28.17
CA SER A 207 -34.41 35.95 29.12
C SER A 207 -35.44 35.47 30.15
N ARG A 208 -34.98 35.02 31.31
CA ARG A 208 -35.79 35.04 32.53
C ARG A 208 -36.07 36.50 32.87
N ARG A 209 -37.31 36.98 32.63
CA ARG A 209 -37.83 38.16 33.33
C ARG A 209 -38.36 37.69 34.68
N ALA A 210 -37.74 38.19 35.75
CA ALA A 210 -38.24 38.09 37.10
C ALA A 210 -38.61 39.51 37.60
N ARG A 211 -39.75 39.56 38.29
CA ARG A 211 -40.25 40.56 39.28
C ARG A 211 -40.85 41.88 38.79
N GLY A 212 -42.05 42.13 39.31
CA GLY A 212 -42.34 43.34 40.09
C GLY A 212 -43.61 44.08 39.66
N GLY A 213 -44.65 44.04 40.50
CA GLY A 213 -45.87 44.86 40.38
C GLY A 213 -47.13 44.06 40.65
#